data_AF-A0A6A5SEV3-F1
#
_entry.id   AF-A0A6A5SEV3-F1
#
_cell.length_a   1.000
_cell.length_b   1.000
_cell.length_c   1.000
_cell.angle_alpha   90.00
_cell.angle_beta   90.00
_cell.angle_gamma   90.00
#
_symmetry.space_group_name_H-M   'P 1'
#
loop_
_entity.id
_entity.type
_entity.pdbx_description
1 polymer ?
#
loop_
_entity_poly.entity_id
_entity_poly.type
_entity_poly.pdbx_seq_one_letter_code
_entity_poly.pdbx_strand_id
1 'polypeptide(L)'
;MQDFDLSAYASNQTSLSKIVRTIRDRAEISGLPLWDPQFYQNEIGHGRPELLTPEQKLEVIRITTQDRKHQEKESWQAIQDGDYENILPKMSTTTMENIMYKAGYARCRPGWKPPLTLAQERERLQWALDHNPDKDEEYDNKGYNFHKVVFTDETPACVGEQRGMIRAWCKEGEIYNDDVKKDRKQIGAALQFFGAFRYNHKVPCHVYYLETQVEIEAREQALKWENEVTQAQSNSSQMIARVLRSNLQRRESARYEKDSH
;
A
#
# COMPACT_ATOMS: atom_id res chain seq x y z
N MET A 1 -26.60 1.91 -25.21
CA MET A 1 -27.75 2.83 -25.30
C MET A 1 -28.57 2.60 -24.04
N GLN A 2 -28.23 3.33 -22.98
CA GLN A 2 -28.96 3.34 -21.72
C GLN A 2 -29.51 4.77 -21.62
N ASP A 3 -30.82 4.90 -21.74
CA ASP A 3 -31.50 6.18 -21.61
C ASP A 3 -31.34 6.66 -20.17
N PHE A 4 -30.53 7.70 -20.00
CA PHE A 4 -30.46 8.46 -18.76
C PHE A 4 -31.76 9.24 -18.62
N ASP A 5 -32.56 8.89 -17.62
CA ASP A 5 -33.84 9.54 -17.32
C ASP A 5 -33.64 11.00 -16.91
N LEU A 6 -33.73 11.90 -17.89
CA LEU A 6 -33.63 13.35 -17.75
C LEU A 6 -34.88 13.98 -17.09
N SER A 7 -35.93 13.20 -16.80
CA SER A 7 -37.17 13.73 -16.22
C SER A 7 -37.03 14.15 -14.75
N ALA A 8 -36.12 13.51 -14.00
CA ALA A 8 -35.83 13.85 -12.60
C ALA A 8 -35.04 15.17 -12.44
N TYR A 9 -34.28 15.57 -13.46
CA TYR A 9 -33.53 16.84 -13.43
C TYR A 9 -34.43 18.05 -13.74
N ALA A 10 -35.43 17.88 -14.60
CA ALA A 10 -36.37 18.94 -14.97
C ALA A 10 -37.32 19.35 -13.82
N SER A 11 -37.74 18.40 -12.97
CA SER A 11 -38.68 18.67 -11.87
C SER A 11 -38.05 19.50 -10.73
N ASN A 12 -36.74 19.37 -10.51
CA ASN A 12 -35.99 20.10 -9.48
C ASN A 12 -35.66 21.55 -9.89
N GLN A 13 -35.58 21.86 -11.18
CA GLN A 13 -35.38 23.24 -11.64
C GLN A 13 -36.62 24.11 -11.37
N THR A 14 -37.81 23.54 -11.54
CA THR A 14 -39.09 24.24 -11.33
C THR A 14 -39.39 24.51 -9.85
N SER A 15 -38.90 23.66 -8.94
CA SER A 15 -39.03 23.86 -7.49
C SER A 15 -38.00 24.85 -6.96
N LEU A 16 -36.74 24.74 -7.38
CA LEU A 16 -35.68 25.69 -7.04
C LEU A 16 -35.99 27.11 -7.53
N SER A 17 -36.48 27.25 -8.77
CA SER A 17 -36.90 28.55 -9.32
C SER A 17 -38.05 29.18 -8.53
N LYS A 18 -39.03 28.40 -8.08
CA LYS A 18 -40.11 28.89 -7.20
C LYS A 18 -39.57 29.34 -5.84
N ILE A 19 -38.62 28.60 -5.25
CA ILE A 19 -37.98 28.96 -3.98
C ILE A 19 -37.18 30.27 -4.14
N VAL A 20 -36.34 30.37 -5.16
CA VAL A 20 -35.55 31.58 -5.45
C VAL A 20 -36.46 32.79 -5.68
N ARG A 21 -37.57 32.62 -6.43
CA ARG A 21 -38.55 33.69 -6.64
C ARG A 21 -39.22 34.13 -5.34
N THR A 22 -39.66 33.17 -4.52
CA THR A 22 -40.31 33.47 -3.23
C THR A 22 -39.35 34.18 -2.27
N ILE A 23 -38.07 33.79 -2.25
CA ILE A 23 -37.03 34.45 -1.44
C ILE A 23 -36.78 35.87 -1.93
N ARG A 24 -36.71 36.07 -3.25
CA ARG A 24 -36.56 37.39 -3.87
C ARG A 24 -37.73 38.31 -3.52
N ASP A 25 -38.96 37.87 -3.76
CA ASP A 25 -40.18 38.65 -3.50
C ASP A 25 -40.26 39.07 -2.02
N ARG A 26 -39.91 38.16 -1.10
CA ARG A 26 -39.83 38.46 0.34
C ARG A 26 -38.73 39.46 0.68
N ALA A 27 -37.55 39.33 0.08
CA ALA A 27 -36.45 40.26 0.31
C ALA A 27 -36.79 41.68 -0.16
N GLU A 28 -37.45 41.81 -1.32
CA GLU A 28 -37.92 43.09 -1.87
C GLU A 28 -38.98 43.75 -0.97
N ILE A 29 -39.96 42.98 -0.47
CA ILE A 29 -40.98 43.48 0.47
C ILE A 29 -40.34 43.92 1.80
N SER A 30 -39.30 43.23 2.25
CA SER A 30 -38.64 43.47 3.54
C SER A 30 -37.51 44.49 3.47
N GLY A 31 -37.16 44.98 2.27
CA GLY A 31 -36.01 45.87 2.05
C GLY A 31 -34.65 45.23 2.37
N LEU A 32 -34.55 43.90 2.31
CA LEU A 32 -33.31 43.17 2.65
C LEU A 32 -32.38 43.09 1.43
N PRO A 33 -31.08 43.42 1.56
CA PRO A 33 -30.15 43.39 0.43
C PRO A 33 -29.71 41.95 0.13
N LEU A 34 -30.51 41.21 -0.66
CA LEU A 34 -30.21 39.83 -1.07
C LEU A 34 -28.91 39.72 -1.89
N TRP A 35 -28.48 40.79 -2.54
CA TRP A 35 -27.35 40.79 -3.46
C TRP A 35 -26.06 41.33 -2.86
N ASP A 36 -26.05 41.66 -1.57
CA ASP A 36 -24.83 42.10 -0.92
C ASP A 36 -23.87 40.90 -0.77
N PRO A 37 -22.69 40.94 -1.44
CA PRO A 37 -21.72 39.86 -1.38
C PRO A 37 -21.25 39.55 0.05
N GLN A 38 -21.36 40.50 0.98
CA GLN A 38 -20.99 40.33 2.38
C GLN A 38 -21.84 39.25 3.09
N PHE A 39 -23.09 39.01 2.69
CA PHE A 39 -23.92 37.94 3.28
C PHE A 39 -23.54 36.53 2.80
N TYR A 40 -22.76 36.42 1.73
CA TYR A 40 -22.27 35.15 1.18
C TYR A 40 -20.79 34.93 1.45
N GLN A 41 -20.13 35.87 2.15
CA GLN A 41 -18.85 35.63 2.77
C GLN A 41 -19.08 34.69 3.94
N ASN A 42 -18.98 33.39 3.66
CA ASN A 42 -18.89 32.40 4.72
C ASN A 42 -17.56 32.63 5.44
N GLU A 43 -17.59 33.28 6.60
CA GLU A 43 -16.52 33.08 7.58
C GLU A 43 -16.36 31.56 7.73
N ILE A 44 -15.12 31.08 7.71
CA ILE A 44 -14.81 29.65 7.88
C ILE A 44 -15.55 29.19 9.12
N GLY A 45 -16.63 28.43 8.92
CA GLY A 45 -17.64 28.25 9.96
C GLY A 45 -17.00 27.78 11.26
N HIS A 46 -17.51 28.26 12.39
CA HIS A 46 -17.16 27.78 13.73
C HIS A 46 -17.59 26.31 13.88
N GLY A 47 -16.84 25.43 13.25
CA GLY A 47 -16.98 23.99 13.40
C GLY A 47 -16.77 23.60 14.85
N ARG A 48 -17.22 22.40 15.19
CA ARG A 48 -16.97 21.83 16.51
C ARG A 48 -15.46 21.89 16.81
N PRO A 49 -15.04 22.37 17.99
CA PRO A 49 -13.64 22.38 18.35
C PRO A 49 -13.07 20.96 18.25
N GLU A 50 -11.83 20.85 17.74
CA GLU A 50 -11.19 19.56 17.60
C GLU A 50 -11.05 18.88 18.98
N LEU A 51 -11.40 17.60 19.03
CA LEU A 51 -11.39 16.82 20.28
C LEU A 51 -9.99 16.55 20.84
N LEU A 52 -8.95 16.71 20.01
CA LEU A 52 -7.57 16.34 20.31
C LEU A 52 -6.63 17.45 19.86
N THR A 53 -5.63 17.76 20.69
CA THR A 53 -4.57 18.70 20.34
C THR A 53 -3.62 18.07 19.30
N PRO A 54 -2.85 18.89 18.55
CA PRO A 54 -1.83 18.38 17.63
C PRO A 54 -0.83 17.42 18.30
N GLU A 55 -0.42 17.70 19.54
CA GLU A 55 0.51 16.87 20.32
C GLU A 55 -0.09 15.50 20.63
N GLN A 56 -1.37 15.46 21.01
CA GLN A 56 -2.10 14.22 21.25
C GLN A 56 -2.22 13.37 19.98
N LYS A 57 -2.43 14.00 18.81
CA LYS A 57 -2.46 13.30 17.52
C LYS A 57 -1.10 12.69 17.18
N LEU A 58 -0.01 13.41 17.43
CA LEU A 58 1.34 12.90 17.24
C LEU A 58 1.64 11.72 18.16
N GLU A 59 1.18 11.77 19.41
CA GLU A 59 1.36 10.69 20.36
C GLU A 59 0.58 9.42 19.96
N VAL A 60 -0.64 9.57 19.43
CA VAL A 60 -1.39 8.45 18.84
C VAL A 60 -0.58 7.81 17.71
N ILE A 61 -0.08 8.61 16.76
CA ILE A 61 0.74 8.12 15.65
C ILE A 61 1.99 7.41 16.18
N ARG A 62 2.66 7.99 17.19
CA ARG A 62 3.86 7.42 17.80
C ARG A 62 3.58 6.05 18.40
N ILE A 63 2.49 5.90 19.16
CA ILE A 63 2.09 4.62 19.76
C ILE A 63 1.73 3.61 18.68
N THR A 64 0.89 3.99 17.70
CA THR A 64 0.48 3.09 16.61
C THR A 64 1.67 2.62 15.78
N THR A 65 2.69 3.45 15.61
CA THR A 65 3.88 3.16 14.78
C THR A 65 5.08 2.65 15.58
N GLN A 66 4.98 2.53 16.91
CA GLN A 66 6.11 2.23 17.80
C GLN A 66 6.76 0.86 17.53
N ASP A 67 5.94 -0.18 17.37
CA ASP A 67 6.41 -1.54 17.14
C ASP A 67 5.46 -2.31 16.22
N ARG A 68 5.89 -3.52 15.82
CA ARG A 68 5.09 -4.41 14.95
C ARG A 68 3.71 -4.70 15.54
N LYS A 69 3.63 -4.96 16.84
CA LYS A 69 2.37 -5.35 17.49
C LYS A 69 1.35 -4.22 17.38
N HIS A 70 1.77 -2.98 17.60
CA HIS A 70 0.90 -1.81 17.49
C HIS A 70 0.56 -1.45 16.04
N GLN A 71 1.50 -1.63 15.10
CA GLN A 71 1.25 -1.38 13.67
C GLN A 71 0.28 -2.40 13.04
N GLU A 72 0.36 -3.67 13.44
CA GLU A 72 -0.49 -4.75 12.92
C GLU A 72 -1.88 -4.80 13.57
N LYS A 73 -2.01 -4.34 14.81
CA LYS A 73 -3.28 -4.28 15.55
C LYS A 73 -4.36 -3.59 14.70
N GLU A 74 -5.54 -4.20 14.70
CA GLU A 74 -6.72 -3.53 14.17
C GLU A 74 -7.10 -2.33 15.05
N SER A 75 -7.67 -1.28 14.46
CA SER A 75 -8.04 -0.05 15.18
C SER A 75 -8.89 -0.36 16.41
N TRP A 76 -9.88 -1.25 16.27
CA TRP A 76 -10.75 -1.66 17.38
C TRP A 76 -10.01 -2.45 18.47
N GLN A 77 -9.01 -3.27 18.10
CA GLN A 77 -8.19 -3.99 19.08
C GLN A 77 -7.33 -3.02 19.88
N ALA A 78 -6.70 -2.05 19.23
CA ALA A 78 -5.91 -1.03 19.91
C ALA A 78 -6.75 -0.16 20.87
N ILE A 79 -8.01 0.14 20.51
CA ILE A 79 -8.95 0.80 21.42
C ILE A 79 -9.33 -0.12 22.60
N GLN A 80 -9.64 -1.39 22.33
CA GLN A 80 -10.06 -2.35 23.38
C GLN A 80 -8.92 -2.67 24.36
N ASP A 81 -7.69 -2.77 23.87
CA ASP A 81 -6.49 -3.02 24.67
C ASP A 81 -6.08 -1.80 25.51
N GLY A 82 -6.73 -0.65 25.32
CA GLY A 82 -6.49 0.56 26.08
C GLY A 82 -5.23 1.33 25.68
N ASP A 83 -4.69 1.09 24.47
CA ASP A 83 -3.40 1.67 24.02
C ASP A 83 -3.39 3.22 24.07
N TYR A 84 -4.57 3.84 24.00
CA TYR A 84 -4.73 5.31 23.98
C TYR A 84 -5.48 5.87 25.20
N GLU A 85 -5.72 5.10 26.27
CA GLU A 85 -6.48 5.56 27.44
C GLU A 85 -5.87 6.81 28.10
N ASN A 86 -4.55 6.89 28.12
CA ASN A 86 -3.80 8.02 28.68
C ASN A 86 -3.95 9.31 27.84
N ILE A 87 -4.35 9.21 26.58
CA ILE A 87 -4.54 10.34 25.67
C ILE A 87 -6.02 10.75 25.66
N LEU A 88 -6.89 9.77 25.43
CA LEU A 88 -8.34 9.95 25.36
C LEU A 88 -9.02 8.68 25.90
N PRO A 89 -9.58 8.70 27.13
CA PRO A 89 -10.11 7.52 27.82
C PRO A 89 -11.24 6.76 27.11
N LYS A 90 -11.80 7.31 26.01
CA LYS A 90 -12.85 6.69 25.18
C LYS A 90 -12.70 7.09 23.71
N MET A 91 -11.54 6.85 23.14
CA MET A 91 -11.30 7.11 21.71
C MET A 91 -12.14 6.17 20.84
N SER A 92 -12.80 6.69 19.81
CA SER A 92 -13.49 5.86 18.82
C SER A 92 -12.51 5.37 17.74
N THR A 93 -12.80 4.20 17.15
CA THR A 93 -12.02 3.65 16.03
C THR A 93 -11.89 4.63 14.88
N THR A 94 -12.99 5.28 14.50
CA THR A 94 -13.02 6.28 13.44
C THR A 94 -12.14 7.50 13.76
N THR A 95 -12.03 7.89 15.04
CA THR A 95 -11.17 9.00 15.44
C THR A 95 -9.70 8.64 15.24
N MET A 96 -9.30 7.45 15.70
CA MET A 96 -7.95 6.92 15.51
C MET A 96 -7.61 6.79 14.02
N GLU A 97 -8.50 6.19 13.22
CA GLU A 97 -8.28 6.00 11.79
C GLU A 97 -8.17 7.34 11.04
N ASN A 98 -9.02 8.32 11.36
CA ASN A 98 -8.93 9.65 10.76
C ASN A 98 -7.60 10.35 11.08
N ILE A 99 -7.04 10.16 12.28
CA ILE A 99 -5.72 10.68 12.64
C ILE A 99 -4.66 10.04 11.75
N MET A 100 -4.70 8.71 11.61
CA MET A 100 -3.76 7.95 10.78
C MET A 100 -3.84 8.35 9.30
N TYR A 101 -5.05 8.43 8.74
CA TYR A 101 -5.27 8.83 7.34
C TYR A 101 -4.81 10.27 7.09
N LYS A 102 -5.11 11.21 7.99
CA LYS A 102 -4.62 12.60 7.88
C LYS A 102 -3.10 12.69 7.97
N ALA A 103 -2.47 11.77 8.68
CA ALA A 103 -1.01 11.66 8.78
C ALA A 103 -0.37 10.92 7.58
N GLY A 104 -1.17 10.50 6.58
CA GLY A 104 -0.72 9.82 5.37
C GLY A 104 -0.53 8.31 5.54
N TYR A 105 -0.96 7.71 6.65
CA TYR A 105 -0.93 6.27 6.84
C TYR A 105 -2.18 5.62 6.26
N ALA A 106 -2.03 4.40 5.76
CA ALA A 106 -3.12 3.55 5.34
C ALA A 106 -2.96 2.13 5.90
N ARG A 107 -4.07 1.40 5.99
CA ARG A 107 -4.07 -0.04 6.29
C ARG A 107 -3.73 -0.83 5.04
N CYS A 108 -2.45 -1.10 4.83
CA CYS A 108 -1.97 -1.85 3.68
C CYS A 108 -1.54 -3.26 4.07
N ARG A 109 -1.44 -4.14 3.08
CA ARG A 109 -0.76 -5.41 3.25
C ARG A 109 0.74 -5.09 3.36
N PRO A 110 1.46 -5.61 4.37
CA PRO A 110 2.90 -5.48 4.40
C PRO A 110 3.48 -6.11 3.13
N GLY A 111 4.07 -5.26 2.29
CA GLY A 111 4.68 -5.67 1.04
C GLY A 111 6.08 -6.18 1.31
N TRP A 112 6.38 -7.41 0.91
CA TRP A 112 7.74 -7.91 0.87
C TRP A 112 8.23 -7.92 -0.58
N LYS A 113 9.38 -7.29 -0.81
CA LYS A 113 10.14 -7.43 -2.05
C LYS A 113 11.46 -8.13 -1.68
N PRO A 114 11.78 -9.29 -2.27
CA PRO A 114 13.09 -9.89 -2.06
C PRO A 114 14.18 -8.87 -2.42
N PRO A 115 15.22 -8.72 -1.59
CA PRO A 115 16.33 -7.84 -1.93
C PRO A 115 17.00 -8.37 -3.19
N LEU A 116 17.23 -7.47 -4.16
CA LEU A 116 17.97 -7.78 -5.37
C LEU A 116 19.41 -7.32 -5.19
N THR A 117 20.36 -8.11 -5.69
CA THR A 117 21.74 -7.66 -5.85
C THR A 117 21.83 -6.68 -7.02
N LEU A 118 22.83 -5.79 -7.02
CA LEU A 118 23.06 -4.87 -8.14
C LEU A 118 23.22 -5.59 -9.49
N ALA A 119 23.75 -6.81 -9.47
CA ALA A 119 23.87 -7.65 -10.67
C ALA A 119 22.48 -8.07 -11.19
N GLN A 120 21.61 -8.56 -10.30
CA GLN A 120 20.23 -8.93 -10.64
C GLN A 120 19.40 -7.72 -11.08
N GLU A 121 19.61 -6.54 -10.48
CA GLU A 121 18.94 -5.31 -10.92
C GLU A 121 19.32 -4.95 -12.36
N ARG A 122 20.62 -5.01 -12.69
CA ARG A 122 21.11 -4.76 -14.05
C ARG A 122 20.59 -5.78 -15.05
N GLU A 123 20.61 -7.06 -14.68
CA GLU A 123 20.12 -8.14 -15.52
C GLU A 123 18.62 -7.98 -15.82
N ARG A 124 17.81 -7.70 -14.78
CA ARG A 124 16.37 -7.44 -14.94
C ARG A 124 16.09 -6.20 -15.77
N LEU A 125 16.86 -5.13 -15.59
CA LEU A 125 16.74 -3.91 -16.38
C LEU A 125 17.08 -4.19 -17.85
N GLN A 126 18.19 -4.88 -18.12
CA GLN A 126 18.59 -5.22 -19.48
C GLN A 126 17.52 -6.09 -20.15
N TRP A 127 17.02 -7.11 -19.46
CA TRP A 127 15.96 -7.97 -19.99
C TRP A 127 14.70 -7.17 -20.32
N ALA A 128 14.30 -6.22 -19.45
CA ALA A 128 13.13 -5.37 -19.68
C ALA A 128 13.32 -4.42 -20.87
N LEU A 129 14.53 -3.90 -21.08
CA LEU A 129 14.84 -3.07 -22.26
C LEU A 129 14.81 -3.91 -23.55
N ASP A 130 15.37 -5.12 -23.51
CA ASP A 130 15.43 -6.02 -24.69
C ASP A 130 14.03 -6.56 -25.08
N HIS A 131 13.14 -6.74 -24.11
CA HIS A 131 11.80 -7.29 -24.27
C HIS A 131 10.70 -6.24 -24.10
N ASN A 132 11.00 -4.96 -24.35
CA ASN A 132 10.02 -3.88 -24.28
C ASN A 132 8.93 -4.09 -25.35
N PRO A 133 7.63 -4.14 -24.98
CA PRO A 133 6.55 -4.25 -25.96
C PRO A 133 6.41 -2.98 -26.81
N ASP A 134 6.90 -1.85 -26.31
CA ASP A 134 6.85 -0.56 -26.97
C ASP A 134 8.20 -0.26 -27.64
N LYS A 135 8.19 0.13 -28.92
CA LYS A 135 9.43 0.32 -29.69
C LYS A 135 9.79 1.79 -29.87
N ASP A 136 8.84 2.59 -30.31
CA ASP A 136 9.03 3.99 -30.70
C ASP A 136 8.28 4.93 -29.75
N GLU A 137 7.04 4.58 -29.36
CA GLU A 137 6.18 5.37 -28.47
C GLU A 137 5.52 4.48 -27.39
N GLU A 138 5.18 5.08 -26.24
CA GLU A 138 4.46 4.37 -25.16
C GLU A 138 3.13 3.81 -25.67
N TYR A 139 2.88 2.53 -25.39
CA TYR A 139 1.72 1.75 -25.85
C TYR A 139 1.62 1.51 -27.37
N ASP A 140 2.69 1.68 -28.14
CA ASP A 140 2.65 1.39 -29.57
C ASP A 140 2.55 -0.12 -29.88
N ASN A 141 2.91 -0.99 -28.94
CA ASN A 141 2.91 -2.46 -29.07
C ASN A 141 3.67 -2.98 -30.32
N LYS A 142 4.63 -2.21 -30.85
CA LYS A 142 5.44 -2.57 -32.04
C LYS A 142 6.74 -3.29 -31.69
N GLY A 143 7.07 -3.36 -30.41
CA GLY A 143 8.24 -4.03 -29.87
C GLY A 143 8.02 -5.53 -29.70
N TYR A 144 8.42 -6.03 -28.54
CA TYR A 144 8.39 -7.45 -28.23
C TYR A 144 6.95 -7.99 -28.07
N ASN A 145 6.63 -9.03 -28.84
CA ASN A 145 5.27 -9.57 -28.89
C ASN A 145 5.04 -10.69 -27.85
N PHE A 146 4.49 -10.30 -26.69
CA PHE A 146 4.14 -11.25 -25.63
C PHE A 146 2.99 -12.22 -25.97
N HIS A 147 2.19 -11.99 -27.02
CA HIS A 147 1.11 -12.91 -27.40
C HIS A 147 1.63 -14.24 -27.98
N LYS A 148 2.92 -14.27 -28.38
CA LYS A 148 3.61 -15.47 -28.85
C LYS A 148 4.32 -16.24 -27.73
N VAL A 149 4.44 -15.65 -26.54
CA VAL A 149 5.13 -16.27 -25.41
C VAL A 149 4.20 -17.27 -24.72
N VAL A 150 4.76 -18.44 -24.40
CA VAL A 150 4.17 -19.40 -23.48
C VAL A 150 4.89 -19.23 -22.16
N PHE A 151 4.15 -18.82 -21.14
CA PHE A 151 4.64 -18.71 -19.77
C PHE A 151 4.41 -20.04 -19.07
N THR A 152 5.43 -20.51 -18.36
CA THR A 152 5.36 -21.73 -17.56
C THR A 152 5.83 -21.41 -16.15
N ASP A 153 5.13 -21.92 -15.15
CA ASP A 153 5.53 -21.77 -13.75
C ASP A 153 5.05 -22.95 -12.92
N GLU A 154 5.69 -23.15 -11.77
CA GLU A 154 5.32 -24.14 -10.77
C GLU A 154 4.85 -23.43 -9.51
N THR A 155 3.66 -23.78 -9.03
CA THR A 155 3.10 -23.21 -7.80
C THR A 155 2.65 -24.32 -6.86
N PRO A 156 2.94 -24.23 -5.56
CA PRO A 156 2.31 -25.11 -4.59
C PRO A 156 0.82 -24.75 -4.46
N ALA A 157 -0.03 -25.76 -4.55
CA ALA A 157 -1.44 -25.72 -4.21
C ALA A 157 -1.61 -26.28 -2.79
N CYS A 158 -1.71 -25.38 -1.81
CA CYS A 158 -1.88 -25.74 -0.41
C CYS A 158 -3.38 -25.87 -0.07
N VAL A 159 -3.78 -27.01 0.50
CA VAL A 159 -5.15 -27.20 1.02
C VAL A 159 -5.18 -26.84 2.51
N GLY A 160 -6.17 -26.05 2.93
CA GLY A 160 -6.34 -25.68 4.34
C GLY A 160 -5.48 -24.50 4.81
N GLU A 161 -4.84 -23.75 3.91
CA GLU A 161 -4.23 -22.47 4.25
C GLU A 161 -5.28 -21.50 4.78
N GLN A 162 -5.19 -21.15 6.07
CA GLN A 162 -5.93 -20.03 6.62
C GLN A 162 -5.28 -18.73 6.15
N ARG A 163 -5.92 -18.08 5.17
CA ARG A 163 -5.51 -16.76 4.69
C ARG A 163 -5.96 -15.68 5.68
N GLY A 164 -5.23 -15.51 6.77
CA GLY A 164 -5.35 -14.33 7.62
C GLY A 164 -4.65 -13.15 6.95
N MET A 165 -5.42 -12.22 6.37
CA MET A 165 -4.86 -10.98 5.82
C MET A 165 -4.48 -10.05 6.97
N ILE A 166 -3.25 -10.18 7.49
CA ILE A 166 -2.70 -9.20 8.42
C ILE A 166 -2.44 -7.93 7.61
N ARG A 167 -3.15 -6.86 7.95
CA ARG A 167 -2.87 -5.51 7.47
C ARG A 167 -2.01 -4.81 8.52
N ALA A 168 -1.20 -3.85 8.09
CA ALA A 168 -0.40 -3.01 8.95
C ALA A 168 -0.65 -1.54 8.58
N TRP A 169 -0.54 -0.64 9.55
CA TRP A 169 -0.48 0.79 9.27
C TRP A 169 0.86 1.15 8.63
N CYS A 170 0.85 1.71 7.42
CA CYS A 170 2.07 2.18 6.75
C CYS A 170 1.83 3.40 5.87
N LYS A 171 2.92 4.11 5.56
CA LYS A 171 2.97 5.13 4.51
C LYS A 171 3.41 4.55 3.17
N GLU A 172 3.11 5.29 2.11
CA GLU A 172 3.64 5.02 0.78
C GLU A 172 5.18 5.10 0.80
N GLY A 173 5.84 4.04 0.33
CA GLY A 173 7.30 3.96 0.26
C GLY A 173 8.01 3.48 1.54
N GLU A 174 7.29 3.19 2.63
CA GLU A 174 7.91 2.57 3.81
C GLU A 174 8.30 1.11 3.50
N ILE A 175 9.60 0.81 3.63
CA ILE A 175 10.15 -0.54 3.52
C ILE A 175 9.96 -1.21 4.88
N TYR A 176 9.24 -2.33 4.90
CA TYR A 176 9.06 -3.12 6.12
C TYR A 176 10.35 -3.88 6.46
N ASN A 177 10.70 -3.94 7.75
CA ASN A 177 11.84 -4.72 8.27
C ASN A 177 11.67 -6.24 8.05
N ASP A 178 12.76 -6.99 8.01
CA ASP A 178 12.82 -8.41 7.59
C ASP A 178 11.98 -9.42 8.43
N ASP A 179 11.44 -9.02 9.58
CA ASP A 179 10.67 -9.88 10.51
C ASP A 179 9.19 -10.10 10.11
N VAL A 180 8.87 -9.95 8.82
CA VAL A 180 7.51 -9.80 8.25
C VAL A 180 6.77 -11.11 7.96
N LYS A 181 7.38 -12.28 8.18
CA LYS A 181 6.63 -13.55 8.13
C LYS A 181 6.26 -14.01 9.52
N LYS A 182 4.96 -14.06 9.80
CA LYS A 182 4.43 -15.12 10.66
C LYS A 182 4.67 -16.42 9.90
N ASP A 183 5.25 -17.43 10.54
CA ASP A 183 5.39 -18.75 9.92
C ASP A 183 4.03 -19.20 9.41
N ARG A 184 3.97 -19.47 8.09
CA ARG A 184 2.79 -20.11 7.52
C ARG A 184 2.76 -21.52 8.08
N LYS A 185 1.94 -21.75 9.10
CA LYS A 185 1.61 -23.11 9.50
C LYS A 185 0.83 -23.73 8.36
N GLN A 186 1.49 -24.56 7.56
CA GLN A 186 0.81 -25.45 6.62
C GLN A 186 0.00 -26.43 7.46
N ILE A 187 -1.32 -26.25 7.49
CA ILE A 187 -2.24 -27.14 8.23
C ILE A 187 -2.67 -28.33 7.33
N GLY A 188 -2.16 -28.44 6.10
CA GLY A 188 -2.55 -29.50 5.17
C GLY A 188 -1.50 -29.86 4.13
N ALA A 189 -1.88 -30.75 3.21
CA ALA A 189 -1.04 -31.21 2.12
C ALA A 189 -0.83 -30.10 1.07
N ALA A 190 0.42 -29.91 0.64
CA ALA A 190 0.78 -29.10 -0.51
C ALA A 190 0.97 -30.03 -1.72
N LEU A 191 0.17 -29.83 -2.77
CA LEU A 191 0.40 -30.45 -4.08
C LEU A 191 1.20 -29.46 -4.91
N GLN A 192 2.26 -29.88 -5.61
CA GLN A 192 2.92 -29.00 -6.57
C GLN A 192 2.13 -29.03 -7.89
N PHE A 193 1.87 -27.86 -8.44
CA PHE A 193 1.13 -27.68 -9.69
C PHE A 193 2.03 -26.97 -10.70
N PHE A 194 2.30 -27.63 -11.82
CA PHE A 194 2.87 -27.01 -13.01
C PHE A 194 1.75 -26.52 -13.92
N GLY A 195 1.87 -25.29 -14.42
CA GLY A 195 0.94 -24.75 -15.40
C GLY A 195 1.65 -23.97 -16.50
N ALA A 196 1.19 -24.17 -17.74
CA ALA A 196 1.56 -23.33 -18.86
C ALA A 196 0.36 -22.49 -19.32
N PHE A 197 0.61 -21.24 -19.72
CA PHE A 197 -0.41 -20.38 -20.33
C PHE A 197 0.20 -19.45 -21.37
N ARG A 198 -0.65 -18.97 -22.28
CA ARG A 198 -0.32 -17.91 -23.24
C ARG A 198 -1.46 -16.90 -23.28
N TYR A 199 -1.28 -15.82 -24.02
CA TYR A 199 -2.34 -14.82 -24.20
C TYR A 199 -3.66 -15.48 -24.63
N ASN A 200 -4.71 -15.24 -23.83
CA ASN A 200 -6.07 -15.80 -23.97
C ASN A 200 -6.22 -17.32 -23.96
N HIS A 201 -5.18 -18.10 -23.63
CA HIS A 201 -5.30 -19.57 -23.62
C HIS A 201 -4.57 -20.20 -22.43
N LYS A 202 -5.24 -21.15 -21.78
CA LYS A 202 -4.61 -22.12 -20.89
C LYS A 202 -3.99 -23.23 -21.73
N VAL A 203 -2.77 -23.63 -21.37
CA VAL A 203 -1.96 -24.65 -22.05
C VAL A 203 -1.85 -25.84 -21.04
N PRO A 204 -1.16 -26.98 -21.29
CA PRO A 204 -1.17 -28.09 -20.36
C PRO A 204 -0.75 -27.73 -18.93
N CYS A 205 -1.33 -28.45 -17.98
CA CYS A 205 -0.95 -28.42 -16.58
C CYS A 205 -0.65 -29.84 -16.09
N HIS A 206 0.16 -29.92 -15.04
CA HIS A 206 0.51 -31.18 -14.38
C HIS A 206 0.43 -30.99 -12.88
N VAL A 207 -0.20 -31.95 -12.19
CA VAL A 207 -0.24 -32.00 -10.73
C VAL A 207 0.74 -33.07 -10.30
N TYR A 208 1.79 -32.69 -9.60
CA TYR A 208 2.75 -33.65 -9.05
C TYR A 208 2.11 -34.39 -7.87
N TYR A 209 2.45 -35.68 -7.75
CA TYR A 209 2.05 -36.51 -6.63
C TYR A 209 2.88 -36.18 -5.39
N LEU A 210 2.44 -36.70 -4.24
CA LEU A 210 3.18 -36.57 -2.98
C LEU A 210 4.60 -37.13 -3.15
N GLU A 211 5.59 -36.28 -2.85
CA GLU A 211 6.99 -36.67 -2.77
C GLU A 211 7.17 -37.75 -1.68
N THR A 212 8.10 -38.66 -1.93
CA THR A 212 8.56 -39.61 -0.92
C THR A 212 9.38 -38.91 0.17
N GLN A 213 9.46 -39.49 1.37
CA GLN A 213 10.22 -38.92 2.49
C GLN A 213 11.69 -38.63 2.12
N VAL A 214 12.29 -39.45 1.26
CA VAL A 214 13.67 -39.29 0.79
C VAL A 214 13.83 -38.05 -0.11
N GLU A 215 12.86 -37.77 -0.97
CA GLU A 215 12.86 -36.60 -1.85
C GLU A 215 12.66 -35.31 -1.05
N ILE A 216 11.81 -35.35 -0.02
CA ILE A 216 11.59 -34.23 0.90
C ILE A 216 12.89 -33.86 1.62
N GLU A 217 13.60 -34.85 2.19
CA GLU A 217 14.86 -34.64 2.91
C GLU A 217 15.96 -34.08 2.00
N ALA A 218 16.08 -34.59 0.77
CA ALA A 218 17.02 -34.08 -0.22
C ALA A 218 16.72 -32.62 -0.61
N ARG A 219 15.44 -32.27 -0.80
CA ARG A 219 15.00 -30.91 -1.09
C ARG A 219 15.28 -29.96 0.08
N GLU A 220 14.98 -30.35 1.30
CA GLU A 220 15.24 -29.52 2.48
C GLU A 220 16.73 -29.22 2.65
N GLN A 221 17.61 -30.18 2.37
CA GLN A 221 19.06 -29.97 2.39
C GLN A 221 19.51 -28.98 1.31
N ALA A 222 18.98 -29.10 0.08
CA ALA A 222 19.27 -28.17 -1.01
C ALA A 222 18.78 -26.74 -0.70
N LEU A 223 17.55 -26.61 -0.18
CA LEU A 223 16.94 -25.33 0.18
C LEU A 223 17.71 -24.65 1.32
N LYS A 224 18.15 -25.42 2.31
CA LYS A 224 18.96 -24.89 3.42
C LYS A 224 20.28 -24.32 2.92
N TRP A 225 20.96 -25.03 2.03
CA TRP A 225 22.17 -24.53 1.40
C TRP A 225 21.89 -23.23 0.62
N GLU A 226 20.89 -23.21 -0.27
CA GLU A 226 20.56 -22.00 -1.03
C GLU A 226 20.23 -20.78 -0.14
N ASN A 227 19.51 -21.00 0.96
CA ASN A 227 19.23 -19.94 1.94
C ASN A 227 20.50 -19.45 2.65
N GLU A 228 21.42 -20.35 3.00
CA GLU A 228 22.72 -19.98 3.59
C GLU A 228 23.58 -19.16 2.62
N VAL A 229 23.61 -19.51 1.32
CA VAL A 229 24.24 -18.67 0.28
C VAL A 229 23.63 -17.28 0.28
N THR A 230 22.30 -17.23 0.18
CA THR A 230 21.55 -15.99 0.00
C THR A 230 21.69 -15.08 1.21
N GLN A 231 21.68 -15.64 2.42
CA GLN A 231 21.88 -14.90 3.65
C GLN A 231 23.31 -14.34 3.75
N ALA A 232 24.33 -15.13 3.38
CA ALA A 232 25.71 -14.66 3.34
C ALA A 232 25.89 -13.49 2.34
N GLN A 233 25.28 -13.59 1.17
CA GLN A 233 25.30 -12.54 0.15
C GLN A 233 24.54 -11.28 0.59
N SER A 234 23.39 -11.44 1.25
CA SER A 234 22.60 -10.33 1.80
C SER A 234 23.37 -9.60 2.91
N ASN A 235 23.95 -10.33 3.86
CA ASN A 235 24.78 -9.77 4.92
C ASN A 235 25.99 -9.00 4.37
N SER A 236 26.66 -9.55 3.35
CA SER A 236 27.75 -8.88 2.65
C SER A 236 27.29 -7.58 1.97
N SER A 237 26.14 -7.62 1.30
CA SER A 237 25.55 -6.46 0.62
C SER A 237 25.14 -5.36 1.62
N GLN A 238 24.54 -5.73 2.76
CA GLN A 238 24.20 -4.81 3.84
C GLN A 238 25.45 -4.17 4.47
N MET A 239 26.52 -4.95 4.68
CA MET A 239 27.81 -4.45 5.15
C MET A 239 28.42 -3.43 4.17
N ILE A 240 28.43 -3.75 2.88
CA ILE A 240 28.91 -2.84 1.83
C ILE A 240 28.08 -1.56 1.79
N ALA A 241 26.75 -1.66 1.87
CA ALA A 241 25.86 -0.49 1.91
C ALA A 241 26.11 0.40 3.13
N ARG A 242 26.36 -0.19 4.31
CA ARG A 242 26.74 0.56 5.53
C ARG A 242 28.08 1.29 5.36
N VAL A 243 29.07 0.63 4.77
CA VAL A 243 30.37 1.25 4.49
C VAL A 243 30.23 2.39 3.48
N LEU A 244 29.51 2.20 2.38
CA LEU A 244 29.26 3.24 1.39
C LEU A 244 28.50 4.44 1.97
N ARG A 245 27.48 4.19 2.80
CA ARG A 245 26.72 5.25 3.50
C ARG A 245 27.61 6.05 4.46
N SER A 246 28.48 5.38 5.22
CA SER A 246 29.43 6.05 6.12
C SER A 246 30.47 6.90 5.36
N ASN A 247 30.90 6.44 4.18
CA ASN A 247 31.83 7.18 3.33
C ASN A 247 31.17 8.39 2.65
N LEU A 248 29.88 8.29 2.28
CA LEU A 248 29.09 9.41 1.78
C LEU A 248 28.93 10.49 2.85
N GLN A 249 28.55 10.11 4.07
CA GLN A 249 28.45 11.06 5.19
C GLN A 249 29.79 11.76 5.46
N ARG A 250 30.91 11.03 5.49
CA ARG A 250 32.25 11.63 5.63
C ARG A 250 32.60 12.60 4.51
N ARG A 251 32.21 12.29 3.26
CA ARG A 251 32.43 13.14 2.08
C ARG A 251 31.54 14.39 2.07
N GLU A 252 30.35 14.32 2.66
CA GLU A 252 29.47 15.48 2.84
C GLU A 252 30.00 16.39 3.95
N SER A 253 30.41 15.84 5.10
CA SER A 253 31.05 16.60 6.17
C SER A 253 32.33 17.32 5.72
N ALA A 254 33.18 16.64 4.94
CA ALA A 254 34.41 17.23 4.40
C ALA A 254 34.16 18.30 3.30
N ARG A 255 32.98 18.30 2.67
CA ARG A 255 32.58 19.37 1.74
C ARG A 255 32.10 20.60 2.50
N TYR A 256 31.31 20.42 3.55
CA TYR A 256 30.88 21.51 4.44
C TYR A 256 32.06 22.21 5.14
N GLU A 257 33.12 21.48 5.51
CA GLU A 257 34.36 22.08 6.06
C GLU A 257 35.17 22.87 5.04
N LYS A 258 35.09 22.54 3.74
CA LYS A 258 35.79 23.28 2.68
C LYS A 258 35.07 24.54 2.24
N ASP A 259 33.74 24.57 2.33
CA ASP A 259 32.92 25.72 1.95
C ASP A 259 32.76 26.73 3.11
N SER A 260 33.38 26.48 4.27
CA SER A 260 33.36 27.34 5.46
C SER A 260 34.68 28.05 5.75
N HIS A 261 35.61 28.09 4.78
CA HIS A 261 36.84 28.88 4.78
C HIS A 261 36.92 29.71 3.49
#